data_AF-A0A2E6L2Q8-F1
#
_entry.id   AF-A0A2E6L2Q8-F1
#
_cell.length_a   1.000
_cell.length_b   1.000
_cell.length_c   1.000
_cell.angle_alpha   90.00
_cell.angle_beta   90.00
_cell.angle_gamma   90.00
#
_symmetry.space_group_name_H-M   'P 1'
#
loop_
_entity.id
_entity.type
_entity.pdbx_description
1 polymer ?
#
loop_
_entity_poly.entity_id
_entity_poly.type
_entity_poly.pdbx_seq_one_letter_code
_entity_poly.pdbx_strand_id
1 'polypeptide(L)'
;AIVGTDRKEFNEDGVFLSLSQVEETSFKGLSKRKEELVEELGRLRHEHRYELCAILVTEIRRHDSVLLAVGREELLCKLPFARSGVNEFSAPGVVSRKKQLFPAVCEAIRLSLD
;
A
#
# COMPACT_ATOMS: atom_id res chain seq x y z
N ALA A 1 2.07 2.04 -15.70
CA ALA A 1 2.49 2.91 -14.58
C ALA A 1 3.35 2.13 -13.58
N ILE A 2 4.11 2.82 -12.71
CA ILE A 2 4.99 2.18 -11.70
C ILE A 2 4.25 1.18 -10.82
N VAL A 3 2.99 1.48 -10.49
CA VAL A 3 2.10 0.59 -9.73
C VAL A 3 2.02 -0.82 -10.32
N GLY A 4 2.21 -1.02 -11.63
CA GLY A 4 2.16 -2.34 -12.26
C GLY A 4 3.46 -3.14 -12.27
N THR A 5 4.60 -2.56 -11.89
CA THR A 5 5.93 -3.15 -12.15
C THR A 5 6.25 -4.35 -11.26
N ASP A 6 6.05 -4.23 -9.94
CA ASP A 6 6.04 -5.35 -9.00
C ASP A 6 4.72 -5.35 -8.23
N ARG A 7 3.64 -5.73 -8.92
CA ARG A 7 2.31 -5.90 -8.33
C ARG A 7 2.01 -7.36 -8.06
N LYS A 8 1.34 -7.62 -6.93
CA LYS A 8 0.71 -8.92 -6.64
C LYS A 8 -0.72 -8.70 -6.19
N GLU A 9 -1.57 -9.63 -6.60
CA GLU A 9 -2.98 -9.65 -6.28
C GLU A 9 -3.23 -10.76 -5.27
N PHE A 10 -4.14 -10.52 -4.33
CA PHE A 10 -4.43 -11.43 -3.23
C PHE A 10 -5.95 -11.51 -3.02
N ASN A 11 -6.38 -12.63 -2.45
CA ASN A 11 -7.70 -12.82 -1.92
C ASN A 11 -7.53 -13.40 -0.51
N GLU A 12 -7.89 -12.62 0.50
CA GLU A 12 -7.80 -13.00 1.91
C GLU A 12 -9.22 -12.96 2.48
N ASP A 13 -9.76 -14.11 2.91
CA ASP A 13 -11.11 -14.22 3.47
C ASP A 13 -12.22 -13.58 2.59
N GLY A 14 -12.06 -13.64 1.26
CA GLY A 14 -13.00 -13.06 0.30
C GLY A 14 -12.73 -11.59 -0.04
N VAL A 15 -11.77 -10.96 0.65
CA VAL A 15 -11.34 -9.58 0.41
C VAL A 15 -10.27 -9.56 -0.68
N PHE A 16 -10.61 -8.98 -1.83
CA PHE A 16 -9.69 -8.86 -2.97
C PHE A 16 -8.79 -7.64 -2.84
N LEU A 17 -7.48 -7.83 -3.02
CA LEU A 17 -6.46 -6.82 -2.76
C LEU A 17 -5.41 -6.76 -3.87
N SER A 18 -4.76 -5.60 -3.98
CA SER A 18 -3.59 -5.39 -4.83
C SER A 18 -2.48 -4.69 -4.06
N LEU A 19 -1.30 -5.31 -3.99
CA LEU A 19 -0.13 -4.76 -3.32
C LEU A 19 1.07 -4.67 -4.27
N SER A 20 1.50 -3.45 -4.51
CA SER A 20 2.67 -3.11 -5.32
C SER A 20 3.87 -2.74 -4.46
N GLN A 21 5.06 -2.89 -5.02
CA GLN A 21 6.31 -2.45 -4.41
C GLN A 21 7.16 -1.70 -5.44
N VAL A 22 7.86 -0.67 -4.98
CA VAL A 22 8.90 0.01 -5.75
C VAL A 22 10.07 0.38 -4.84
N GLU A 23 11.28 0.17 -5.33
CA GLU A 23 12.51 0.53 -4.64
C GLU A 23 13.10 1.79 -5.27
N GLU A 24 13.42 2.76 -4.42
CA GLU A 24 13.97 4.06 -4.80
C GLU A 24 15.25 4.32 -4.03
N THR A 25 16.18 5.08 -4.65
CA THR A 25 17.41 5.48 -3.96
C THR A 25 17.20 6.70 -3.05
N SER A 26 16.12 7.47 -3.24
CA SER A 26 15.67 8.56 -2.36
C SER A 26 14.22 8.94 -2.63
N PHE A 27 13.54 9.55 -1.64
CA PHE A 27 12.17 10.05 -1.82
C PHE A 27 12.04 11.40 -2.56
N LYS A 28 13.11 11.98 -3.11
CA LYS A 28 13.10 13.33 -3.72
C LYS A 28 12.06 13.53 -4.85
N GLY A 29 11.58 12.45 -5.47
CA GLY A 29 10.54 12.50 -6.51
C GLY A 29 9.16 12.02 -6.07
N LEU A 30 9.04 11.42 -4.89
CA LEU A 30 7.79 10.78 -4.45
C LEU A 30 6.68 11.80 -4.25
N SER A 31 6.97 12.93 -3.60
CA SER A 31 5.96 13.97 -3.34
C SER A 31 5.30 14.50 -4.61
N LYS A 32 6.07 14.64 -5.71
CA LYS A 32 5.59 15.12 -7.00
C LYS A 32 4.70 14.11 -7.75
N ARG A 33 4.78 12.84 -7.38
CA ARG A 33 4.09 11.72 -8.06
C ARG A 33 3.05 11.06 -7.19
N LYS A 34 2.93 11.48 -5.93
CA LYS A 34 2.00 10.92 -4.96
C LYS A 34 0.57 10.95 -5.49
N GLU A 35 0.14 12.09 -6.03
CA GLU A 35 -1.21 12.25 -6.60
C GLU A 35 -1.44 11.30 -7.77
N GLU A 36 -0.53 11.27 -8.75
CA GLU A 36 -0.54 10.33 -9.88
C GLU A 36 -0.64 8.86 -9.43
N LEU A 37 0.14 8.47 -8.42
CA LEU A 37 0.13 7.11 -7.89
C LEU A 37 -1.19 6.78 -7.18
N VAL A 38 -1.73 7.70 -6.39
CA VAL A 38 -3.02 7.54 -5.71
C VAL A 38 -4.16 7.43 -6.72
N GLU A 39 -4.16 8.25 -7.77
CA GLU A 39 -5.15 8.18 -8.85
C GLU A 39 -5.10 6.82 -9.55
N GLU A 40 -3.91 6.30 -9.86
CA GLU A 40 -3.74 4.99 -10.49
C GLU A 40 -4.18 3.85 -9.57
N LEU A 41 -3.89 3.92 -8.26
CA LEU A 41 -4.40 2.96 -7.28
C LEU A 41 -5.94 2.98 -7.23
N GLY A 42 -6.54 4.18 -7.27
CA GLY A 42 -7.98 4.37 -7.32
C GLY A 42 -8.62 3.77 -8.58
N ARG A 43 -7.98 3.99 -9.74
CA ARG A 43 -8.39 3.38 -11.02
C ARG A 43 -8.37 1.86 -10.95
N LEU A 44 -7.25 1.28 -10.50
CA LEU A 44 -7.11 -0.17 -10.33
C LEU A 44 -8.15 -0.74 -9.37
N ARG A 45 -8.38 -0.06 -8.24
CA ARG A 45 -9.37 -0.46 -7.25
C ARG A 45 -10.76 -0.56 -7.89
N HIS A 46 -11.15 0.45 -8.67
CA HIS A 46 -12.44 0.48 -9.34
C HIS A 46 -12.55 -0.58 -10.45
N GLU A 47 -11.57 -0.69 -11.33
CA GLU A 47 -11.58 -1.61 -12.48
C GLU A 47 -11.66 -3.08 -12.07
N HIS A 48 -10.94 -3.45 -11.01
CA HIS A 48 -10.83 -4.84 -10.56
C HIS A 48 -11.67 -5.15 -9.31
N ARG A 49 -12.41 -4.16 -8.80
CA ARG A 49 -13.22 -4.26 -7.58
C ARG A 49 -12.41 -4.71 -6.36
N TYR A 50 -11.17 -4.26 -6.24
CA TYR A 50 -10.39 -4.49 -5.03
C TYR A 50 -10.98 -3.69 -3.87
N GLU A 51 -10.87 -4.24 -2.66
CA GLU A 51 -11.26 -3.54 -1.43
C GLU A 51 -10.12 -2.65 -0.93
N LEU A 52 -8.86 -2.99 -1.24
CA LEU A 52 -7.67 -2.17 -1.00
C LEU A 52 -6.62 -2.36 -2.11
N CYS A 53 -6.07 -1.24 -2.57
CA CYS A 53 -4.90 -1.15 -3.43
C CYS A 53 -3.83 -0.34 -2.71
N ALA A 54 -2.60 -0.84 -2.67
CA ALA A 54 -1.49 -0.11 -2.07
C ALA A 54 -0.18 -0.28 -2.83
N ILE A 55 0.71 0.71 -2.70
CA ILE A 55 2.10 0.64 -3.15
C ILE A 55 3.05 0.98 -1.99
N LEU A 56 3.99 0.10 -1.73
CA LEU A 56 5.10 0.32 -0.81
C LEU A 56 6.27 0.95 -1.57
N VAL A 57 6.61 2.18 -1.24
CA VAL A 57 7.76 2.90 -1.82
C VAL A 57 8.90 2.86 -0.80
N THR A 58 9.96 2.12 -1.10
CA THR A 58 11.07 1.88 -0.17
C THR A 58 12.31 2.67 -0.58
N GLU A 59 12.82 3.52 0.31
CA GLU A 59 14.17 4.10 0.20
C GLU A 59 15.20 3.09 0.69
N ILE A 60 15.82 2.35 -0.24
CA ILE A 60 16.69 1.22 0.07
C ILE A 60 17.94 1.60 0.87
N ARG A 61 18.40 2.85 0.80
CA ARG A 61 19.57 3.31 1.56
C ARG A 61 19.27 3.54 3.04
N ARG A 62 18.03 3.88 3.36
CA ARG A 62 17.58 4.15 4.73
C ARG A 62 16.76 3.01 5.33
N HIS A 63 16.37 2.02 4.54
CA HIS A 63 15.39 0.99 4.92
C HIS A 63 14.10 1.61 5.45
N ASP A 64 13.73 2.75 4.86
CA ASP A 64 12.54 3.51 5.22
C ASP A 64 11.53 3.39 4.08
N SER A 65 10.25 3.37 4.42
CA SER A 65 9.19 3.21 3.42
C SER A 65 8.00 4.11 3.69
N VAL A 66 7.39 4.54 2.60
CA VAL A 66 6.07 5.18 2.58
C VAL A 66 5.10 4.21 1.90
N LEU A 67 3.97 3.96 2.55
CA LEU A 67 2.87 3.22 1.96
C LEU A 67 1.82 4.21 1.46
N LEU A 68 1.53 4.17 0.16
CA LEU A 68 0.34 4.82 -0.38
C LEU A 68 -0.76 3.78 -0.52
N ALA A 69 -1.94 4.04 0.03
CA ALA A 69 -3.04 3.07 0.02
C ALA A 69 -4.39 3.76 -0.22
N VAL A 70 -5.21 3.12 -1.05
CA VAL A 70 -6.60 3.52 -1.36
C VAL A 70 -7.48 2.29 -1.16
N GLY A 71 -8.54 2.42 -0.37
CA GLY A 71 -9.34 1.26 0.01
C GLY A 71 -10.54 1.63 0.87
N ARG A 72 -11.18 0.60 1.43
CA ARG A 72 -12.20 0.76 2.47
C ARG A 72 -11.59 1.42 3.70
N GLU A 73 -12.25 2.43 4.24
CA GLU A 73 -11.74 3.20 5.37
C GLU A 73 -11.61 2.30 6.63
N GLU A 74 -12.52 1.35 6.81
CA GLU A 74 -12.45 0.35 7.89
C GLU A 74 -11.16 -0.48 7.85
N LEU A 75 -10.66 -0.84 6.65
CA LEU A 75 -9.40 -1.56 6.48
C LEU A 75 -8.20 -0.64 6.71
N LEU A 76 -8.24 0.56 6.11
CA LEU A 76 -7.14 1.53 6.19
C LEU A 76 -6.86 1.95 7.64
N CYS A 77 -7.90 2.11 8.46
CA CYS A 77 -7.77 2.47 9.87
C CYS A 77 -7.17 1.36 10.76
N LYS A 78 -7.17 0.11 10.29
CA LYS A 78 -6.63 -1.05 11.01
C LYS A 78 -5.19 -1.39 10.61
N LEU A 79 -4.64 -0.71 9.60
CA LEU A 79 -3.24 -0.86 9.25
C LEU A 79 -2.34 -0.41 10.41
N PRO A 80 -1.29 -1.17 10.76
CA PRO A 80 -0.41 -0.86 11.89
C PRO A 80 0.62 0.24 11.58
N PHE A 81 0.32 1.13 10.62
CA PHE A 81 1.22 2.17 10.14
C PHE A 81 0.69 3.56 10.53
N ALA A 82 1.57 4.48 10.87
CA ALA A 82 1.16 5.83 11.21
C ALA A 82 0.66 6.56 9.96
N ARG A 83 -0.63 6.92 9.94
CA ARG A 83 -1.24 7.64 8.81
C ARG A 83 -0.78 9.11 8.82
N SER A 84 -0.01 9.51 7.81
CA SER A 84 0.55 10.86 7.64
C SER A 84 -0.28 11.75 6.69
N GLY A 85 -1.26 11.18 6.00
CA GLY A 85 -2.21 11.90 5.15
C GLY A 85 -3.36 11.01 4.71
N VAL A 86 -4.26 11.54 3.86
CA VAL A 86 -5.49 10.82 3.45
C VAL A 86 -5.19 9.42 2.92
N ASN A 87 -4.20 9.27 2.03
CA ASN A 87 -3.82 8.01 1.40
C ASN A 87 -2.36 7.63 1.69
N GLU A 88 -1.76 8.16 2.76
CA GLU A 88 -0.32 8.00 3.03
C GLU A 88 -0.08 7.52 4.46
N PHE A 89 0.83 6.56 4.59
CA PHE A 89 1.25 5.98 5.85
C PHE A 89 2.78 5.88 5.90
N SER A 90 3.35 6.20 7.05
CA SER A 90 4.75 5.97 7.36
C SER A 90 4.96 4.52 7.81
N ALA A 91 5.86 3.81 7.13
CA ALA A 91 6.14 2.39 7.35
C ALA A 91 7.67 2.15 7.52
N PRO A 92 8.32 2.77 8.52
CA PRO A 92 9.76 2.64 8.71
C PRO A 92 10.15 1.18 9.00
N GLY A 93 11.23 0.72 8.37
CA GLY A 93 11.71 -0.66 8.50
C GLY A 93 10.91 -1.71 7.71
N VAL A 94 9.83 -1.31 7.04
CA VAL A 94 9.03 -2.20 6.18
C VAL A 94 9.62 -2.17 4.77
N VAL A 95 10.38 -3.19 4.39
CA VAL A 95 11.06 -3.25 3.07
C VAL A 95 10.60 -4.43 2.21
N SER A 96 9.79 -5.33 2.78
CA SER A 96 9.31 -6.52 2.09
C SER A 96 7.80 -6.58 2.06
N ARG A 97 7.23 -6.50 0.85
CA ARG A 97 5.80 -6.77 0.65
C ARG A 97 5.39 -8.12 1.24
N LYS A 98 6.13 -9.19 0.95
CA LYS A 98 5.75 -10.56 1.35
C LYS A 98 5.92 -10.83 2.84
N LYS A 99 7.02 -10.37 3.46
CA LYS A 99 7.33 -10.70 4.86
C LYS A 99 6.68 -9.75 5.87
N GLN A 100 6.35 -8.52 5.46
CA GLN A 100 5.96 -7.47 6.40
C GLN A 100 4.64 -6.80 6.03
N LEU A 101 4.51 -6.27 4.80
CA LEU A 101 3.29 -5.56 4.41
C LEU A 101 2.08 -6.49 4.30
N PHE A 102 2.20 -7.60 3.56
CA PHE A 102 1.10 -8.51 3.34
C PHE A 102 0.56 -9.11 4.65
N PRO A 103 1.39 -9.63 5.58
CA PRO A 103 0.92 -10.04 6.90
C PRO A 103 0.19 -8.94 7.68
N ALA A 104 0.69 -7.70 7.63
CA ALA A 104 0.04 -6.55 8.28
C ALA A 104 -1.34 -6.23 7.66
N VAL A 105 -1.47 -6.36 6.34
CA VAL A 105 -2.76 -6.18 5.65
C VAL A 105 -3.73 -7.31 6.00
N CYS A 106 -3.29 -8.58 6.06
CA CYS A 106 -4.13 -9.69 6.50
C CYS A 106 -4.65 -9.49 7.94
N GLU A 107 -3.80 -8.99 8.85
CA GLU A 107 -4.23 -8.66 10.21
C GLU A 107 -5.26 -7.53 10.23
N ALA A 108 -5.06 -6.47 9.44
CA ALA A 108 -6.02 -5.39 9.30
C ALA A 108 -7.39 -5.88 8.78
N ILE A 109 -7.39 -6.86 7.87
CA ILE A 109 -8.61 -7.51 7.37
C ILE A 109 -9.34 -8.22 8.52
N ARG A 110 -8.65 -9.09 9.26
CA ARG A 110 -9.24 -9.79 10.41
C ARG A 110 -9.89 -8.82 11.40
N LEU A 111 -9.16 -7.78 11.79
CA LEU A 111 -9.63 -6.76 12.73
C LEU A 111 -10.76 -5.85 12.20
N SER A 112 -11.08 -5.92 10.92
CA SER A 112 -12.16 -5.15 10.28
C SER A 112 -13.45 -5.95 10.11
N LEU A 113 -13.37 -7.27 10.26
CA LEU A 113 -14.51 -8.20 10.21
C LEU A 113 -15.14 -8.45 11.58
N ASP A 114 -14.40 -8.10 12.65
CA ASP A 114 -14.86 -8.07 14.06
C ASP A 114 -15.60 -6.77 14.41
#